data_AF-A0AA88HZM7-F1
#
_entry.id   AF-A0AA88HZM7-F1
#
_cell.length_a   1.000
_cell.length_b   1.000
_cell.length_c   1.000
_cell.angle_alpha   90.00
_cell.angle_beta   90.00
_cell.angle_gamma   90.00
#
_symmetry.space_group_name_H-M   'P 1'
#
loop_
_entity.id
_entity.type
_entity.pdbx_description
1 polymer ?
#
loop_
_entity_poly.entity_id
_entity_poly.type
_entity_poly.pdbx_seq_one_letter_code
_entity_poly.pdbx_strand_id
1 'polypeptide(L)'
;MASKYPDGTMPSDPSKGDKLWPWEKDMSAFPNLPHVIRTPFTDVIASTLFIQNTWPQCARFENNYFKCVSAYGHPRHLKECRDYYDDLRECRMGEKQAKRMHIMQDQRKRLKKEGALPKDAFLEAPPLDSYPHNTSYTE
;
A
#
# COMPACT_ATOMS: atom_id res chain seq x y z
N MET A 1 10.61 -15.21 -15.59
CA MET A 1 9.35 -14.51 -15.26
C MET A 1 9.46 -13.09 -15.79
N ALA A 2 8.84 -12.81 -16.93
CA ALA A 2 8.93 -11.50 -17.57
C ALA A 2 8.23 -10.44 -16.70
N SER A 3 8.92 -9.33 -16.42
CA SER A 3 8.30 -8.14 -15.84
C SER A 3 7.12 -7.74 -16.73
N LYS A 4 5.92 -7.60 -16.13
CA LYS A 4 4.69 -7.22 -16.85
C LYS A 4 4.77 -5.85 -17.54
N TYR A 5 5.80 -5.04 -17.26
CA TYR A 5 5.94 -3.68 -17.79
C TYR A 5 7.41 -3.40 -18.15
N PRO A 6 7.78 -3.50 -19.44
CA PRO A 6 9.16 -3.31 -19.90
C PRO A 6 9.58 -1.84 -20.09
N ASP A 7 8.66 -0.88 -19.99
CA ASP A 7 8.84 0.53 -20.38
C ASP A 7 8.82 1.54 -19.21
N GLY A 8 8.65 1.08 -17.96
CA GLY A 8 8.69 1.95 -16.78
C GLY A 8 7.54 2.97 -16.68
N THR A 9 6.64 3.01 -17.66
CA THR A 9 5.42 3.81 -17.61
C THR A 9 4.34 3.00 -16.92
N MET A 10 3.91 3.47 -15.75
CA MET A 10 2.67 2.97 -15.15
C MET A 10 1.52 3.22 -16.13
N PRO A 11 0.55 2.29 -16.25
CA PRO A 11 -0.71 2.62 -16.89
C PRO A 11 -1.26 3.90 -16.25
N SER A 12 -1.72 4.82 -17.09
CA SER A 12 -2.33 6.09 -16.67
C SER A 12 -3.27 5.86 -15.51
N ASP A 13 -3.10 6.65 -14.46
CA ASP A 13 -3.92 6.63 -13.26
C ASP A 13 -5.41 6.59 -13.65
N PRO A 14 -6.16 5.53 -13.30
CA PRO A 14 -7.58 5.42 -13.64
C PRO A 14 -8.43 6.45 -12.89
N SER A 15 -7.83 7.31 -12.06
CA SER A 15 -8.42 8.51 -11.47
C SER A 15 -8.97 9.52 -12.49
N LYS A 16 -8.66 9.38 -13.79
CA LYS A 16 -9.20 10.22 -14.88
C LYS A 16 -10.27 9.57 -15.77
N GLY A 17 -10.74 8.37 -15.46
CA GLY A 17 -11.80 7.75 -16.23
C GLY A 17 -12.53 6.66 -15.47
N ASP A 18 -13.80 6.47 -15.80
CA ASP A 18 -14.83 5.65 -15.13
C ASP A 18 -14.55 4.13 -15.06
N LYS A 19 -13.29 3.71 -15.17
CA LYS A 19 -12.86 2.32 -15.26
C LYS A 19 -12.39 1.86 -13.87
N LEU A 20 -13.27 1.10 -13.20
CA LEU A 20 -12.90 0.19 -12.11
C LEU A 20 -11.87 -0.84 -12.62
N TRP A 21 -10.93 -1.27 -11.77
CA TRP A 21 -10.01 -2.37 -12.06
C TRP A 21 -10.79 -3.68 -12.31
N PRO A 22 -10.26 -4.61 -13.13
CA PRO A 22 -10.98 -5.84 -13.49
C PRO A 22 -11.43 -6.71 -12.30
N TRP A 23 -10.69 -6.70 -11.19
CA TRP A 23 -10.99 -7.45 -9.97
C TRP A 23 -11.98 -6.74 -9.02
N GLU A 24 -12.35 -5.48 -9.29
CA GLU A 24 -13.32 -4.72 -8.47
C GLU A 24 -14.78 -5.09 -8.82
N LYS A 25 -15.01 -5.72 -9.99
CA LYS A 25 -16.35 -6.08 -10.47
C LYS A 25 -17.01 -7.24 -9.70
N ASP A 26 -16.23 -7.97 -8.90
CA ASP A 26 -16.70 -9.16 -8.18
C ASP A 26 -17.13 -8.87 -6.72
N MET A 27 -16.92 -7.66 -6.21
CA MET A 27 -17.29 -7.30 -4.82
C MET A 27 -18.80 -7.08 -4.61
N SER A 28 -19.61 -7.01 -5.68
CA SER A 28 -21.08 -6.94 -5.58
C SER A 28 -21.75 -8.30 -5.36
N ALA A 29 -21.00 -9.39 -5.30
CA ALA A 29 -21.53 -10.74 -5.13
C ALA A 29 -21.59 -11.22 -3.67
N PHE A 30 -21.16 -10.42 -2.69
CA PHE A 30 -21.38 -10.74 -1.28
C PHE A 30 -22.72 -10.19 -0.84
N PRO A 31 -23.75 -11.04 -0.63
CA PRO A 31 -25.03 -10.56 -0.17
C PRO A 31 -24.87 -9.92 1.21
N ASN A 32 -25.70 -8.91 1.48
CA ASN A 32 -25.94 -8.40 2.83
C ASN A 32 -26.04 -9.60 3.79
N LEU A 33 -25.09 -9.73 4.71
CA LEU A 33 -25.16 -10.67 5.82
C LEU A 33 -25.81 -9.93 7.00
N PRO A 34 -27.14 -10.00 7.20
CA PRO A 34 -27.69 -9.75 8.51
C PRO A 34 -27.34 -10.90 9.46
N HIS A 35 -27.50 -10.63 10.77
CA HIS A 35 -27.25 -11.48 11.94
C HIS A 35 -25.78 -11.79 12.29
N VAL A 36 -25.17 -10.81 12.97
CA VAL A 36 -24.00 -11.01 13.83
C VAL A 36 -24.40 -11.95 14.98
N ILE A 37 -24.12 -13.23 14.86
CA ILE A 37 -24.11 -14.13 16.02
C ILE A 37 -22.87 -13.74 16.83
N ARG A 38 -23.04 -12.91 17.87
CA ARG A 38 -21.94 -12.57 18.78
C ARG A 38 -21.56 -13.80 19.59
N THR A 39 -20.41 -14.37 19.26
CA THR A 39 -19.73 -15.43 20.00
C THR A 39 -18.29 -15.00 20.32
N PRO A 40 -17.67 -15.55 21.37
CA PRO A 40 -16.27 -15.25 21.67
C PRO A 40 -15.34 -15.57 20.47
N PHE A 41 -15.69 -16.58 19.66
CA PHE A 41 -14.93 -16.92 18.46
C PHE A 41 -15.08 -15.87 17.35
N THR A 42 -16.29 -15.35 17.12
CA THR A 42 -16.51 -14.29 16.13
C THR A 42 -15.85 -12.98 16.53
N ASP A 43 -15.77 -12.66 17.83
CA ASP A 43 -15.08 -11.45 18.31
C ASP A 43 -13.56 -11.52 18.09
N VAL A 44 -12.94 -12.69 18.31
CA VAL A 44 -11.51 -12.91 18.03
C VAL A 44 -11.23 -12.85 16.53
N ILE A 45 -12.09 -13.46 15.70
CA ILE A 45 -11.94 -13.42 14.24
C ILE A 45 -12.09 -11.98 13.73
N ALA A 46 -13.09 -11.24 14.21
CA ALA A 46 -13.29 -9.84 13.85
C ALA A 46 -12.05 -9.00 14.20
N SER A 47 -11.55 -9.12 15.43
CA SER A 47 -10.34 -8.42 15.90
C SER A 47 -9.11 -8.70 15.04
N THR A 48 -8.96 -9.93 14.55
CA THR A 48 -7.80 -10.34 13.73
C THR A 48 -7.90 -9.86 12.29
N LEU A 49 -9.12 -9.75 11.74
CA LEU A 49 -9.34 -9.34 10.35
C LEU A 49 -9.16 -7.83 10.13
N PHE A 50 -9.27 -7.02 11.19
CA PHE A 50 -8.99 -5.59 11.08
C PHE A 50 -7.49 -5.34 10.89
N ILE A 51 -7.16 -4.46 9.94
CA ILE A 51 -5.78 -4.14 9.60
C ILE A 51 -5.11 -3.42 10.78
N GLN A 52 -5.88 -2.73 11.63
CA GLN A 52 -5.40 -2.03 12.83
C GLN A 52 -4.54 -2.92 13.76
N ASN A 53 -4.91 -4.18 13.93
CA ASN A 53 -4.20 -5.10 14.83
C ASN A 53 -3.03 -5.81 14.17
N THR A 54 -3.05 -5.98 12.85
CA THR A 54 -2.00 -6.69 12.11
C THR A 54 -0.93 -5.73 11.54
N TRP A 55 -1.32 -4.49 11.21
CA TRP A 55 -0.49 -3.46 10.57
C TRP A 55 -0.82 -2.07 11.17
N PRO A 56 -0.32 -1.75 12.38
CA PRO A 56 -0.67 -0.51 13.08
C PRO A 56 -0.30 0.75 12.29
N GLN A 57 0.71 0.69 11.43
CA GLN A 57 1.12 1.78 10.55
C GLN A 57 0.03 2.19 9.55
N CYS A 58 -0.87 1.28 9.17
CA CYS A 58 -1.95 1.52 8.21
C CYS A 58 -3.30 1.87 8.86
N ALA A 59 -3.38 1.86 10.20
CA ALA A 59 -4.63 2.05 10.94
C ALA A 59 -5.34 3.38 10.61
N ARG A 60 -4.57 4.45 10.34
CA ARG A 60 -5.12 5.76 9.96
C ARG A 60 -5.86 5.71 8.61
N PHE A 61 -5.29 5.03 7.61
CA PHE A 61 -5.90 4.91 6.29
C PHE A 61 -7.17 4.05 6.34
N GLU A 62 -7.12 2.97 7.12
CA GLU A 62 -8.27 2.10 7.36
C GLU A 62 -9.42 2.87 8.04
N ASN A 63 -9.12 3.68 9.05
CA ASN A 63 -10.11 4.51 9.73
C ASN A 63 -10.79 5.51 8.78
N ASN A 64 -10.02 6.15 7.90
CA ASN A 64 -10.56 7.08 6.90
C ASN A 64 -11.43 6.37 5.86
N TYR A 65 -11.01 5.19 5.39
CA TYR A 65 -11.81 4.37 4.49
C TYR A 65 -13.15 3.97 5.13
N PHE A 66 -13.14 3.45 6.36
CA PHE A 66 -14.37 3.08 7.04
C PHE A 66 -15.27 4.26 7.37
N LYS A 67 -14.72 5.44 7.68
CA LYS A 67 -15.52 6.67 7.81
C LYS A 67 -16.27 7.00 6.53
N CYS A 68 -15.61 6.93 5.38
CA CYS A 68 -16.25 7.16 4.09
C CYS A 68 -17.33 6.10 3.80
N VAL A 69 -17.00 4.82 4.00
CA VAL A 69 -17.96 3.70 3.81
C VAL A 69 -19.17 3.86 4.73
N SER A 70 -18.97 4.32 5.97
CA SER A 70 -20.06 4.55 6.92
C SER A 70 -20.99 5.69 6.51
N ALA A 71 -20.47 6.70 5.81
CA ALA A 71 -21.26 7.83 5.33
C ALA A 71 -22.11 7.50 4.09
N TYR A 72 -21.54 6.76 3.13
CA TYR A 72 -22.19 6.47 1.84
C TYR A 72 -22.86 5.09 1.75
N GLY A 73 -22.47 4.15 2.61
CA GLY A 73 -22.92 2.77 2.60
C GLY A 73 -22.29 1.90 1.51
N HIS A 74 -22.56 0.60 1.60
CA HIS A 74 -22.00 -0.41 0.70
C HIS A 74 -22.33 -0.25 -0.81
N PRO A 75 -23.48 0.25 -1.28
CA PRO A 75 -23.71 0.33 -2.72
C PRO A 75 -22.90 1.43 -3.42
N ARG A 76 -22.46 2.47 -2.69
CA ARG A 76 -21.82 3.67 -3.27
C ARG A 76 -20.33 3.79 -2.96
N HIS A 77 -19.82 3.04 -1.98
CA HIS A 77 -18.43 3.16 -1.54
C HIS A 77 -17.38 2.94 -2.64
N LEU A 78 -17.63 2.04 -3.60
CA LEU A 78 -16.68 1.77 -4.69
C LEU A 78 -16.42 3.01 -5.56
N LYS A 79 -17.39 3.91 -5.68
CA LYS A 79 -17.27 5.13 -6.47
C LYS A 79 -16.79 6.30 -5.62
N GLU A 80 -17.42 6.52 -4.47
CA GLU A 80 -17.20 7.71 -3.64
C GLU A 80 -15.97 7.58 -2.73
N CYS A 81 -15.59 6.36 -2.33
CA CYS A 81 -14.50 6.10 -1.38
C CYS A 81 -13.25 5.49 -2.03
N ARG A 82 -13.13 5.61 -3.36
CA ARG A 82 -12.03 5.00 -4.13
C ARG A 82 -10.66 5.50 -3.68
N ASP A 83 -10.50 6.80 -3.48
CA ASP A 83 -9.23 7.40 -3.07
C ASP A 83 -8.76 6.86 -1.71
N TYR A 84 -9.67 6.74 -0.75
CA TYR A 84 -9.36 6.16 0.56
C TYR A 84 -9.02 4.68 0.49
N TYR A 85 -9.65 3.93 -0.41
CA TYR A 85 -9.33 2.53 -0.64
C TYR A 85 -7.94 2.37 -1.27
N ASP A 86 -7.63 3.20 -2.27
CA ASP A 86 -6.34 3.19 -2.95
C ASP A 86 -5.20 3.57 -2.00
N ASP A 87 -5.41 4.50 -1.07
CA ASP A 87 -4.46 4.84 0.00
C ASP A 87 -4.24 3.67 0.97
N LEU A 88 -5.32 3.01 1.40
CA LEU A 88 -5.23 1.82 2.26
C LEU A 88 -4.47 0.68 1.58
N ARG A 89 -4.75 0.46 0.29
CA ARG A 89 -4.06 -0.53 -0.53
C ARG A 89 -2.58 -0.18 -0.72
N GLU A 90 -2.27 1.09 -0.96
CA GLU A 90 -0.89 1.56 -1.10
C GLU A 90 -0.10 1.33 0.19
N CYS A 91 -0.68 1.64 1.35
CA CYS A 91 -0.04 1.39 2.64
C CYS A 91 0.27 -0.10 2.86
N ARG A 92 -0.63 -1.00 2.45
CA ARG A 92 -0.44 -2.45 2.61
C ARG A 92 0.59 -3.03 1.63
N MET A 93 0.61 -2.54 0.39
CA MET A 93 1.40 -3.13 -0.69
C MET A 93 2.73 -2.39 -0.95
N GLY A 94 2.83 -1.10 -0.62
CA GLY A 94 4.00 -0.25 -0.83
C GLY A 94 4.37 -0.01 -2.31
N GLU A 95 3.48 -0.33 -3.26
CA GLU A 95 3.81 -0.34 -4.69
C GLU A 95 4.21 1.04 -5.23
N LYS A 96 3.49 2.11 -4.83
CA LYS A 96 3.79 3.47 -5.32
C LYS A 96 5.08 3.99 -4.71
N GLN A 97 5.28 3.79 -3.41
CA GLN A 97 6.54 4.11 -2.73
C GLN A 97 7.75 3.41 -3.36
N ALA A 98 7.67 2.10 -3.61
CA ALA A 98 8.75 1.34 -4.23
C ALA A 98 9.12 1.88 -5.62
N LYS A 99 8.11 2.14 -6.47
CA LYS A 99 8.33 2.71 -7.81
C LYS A 99 8.99 4.08 -7.74
N ARG A 100 8.54 4.95 -6.82
CA ARG A 100 9.15 6.27 -6.60
C ARG A 100 10.62 6.15 -6.21
N MET A 101 10.96 5.22 -5.33
CA MET A 101 12.34 4.95 -4.92
C MET A 101 13.19 4.50 -6.11
N HIS A 102 12.69 3.58 -6.94
CA HIS A 102 13.40 3.13 -8.14
C HIS A 102 13.67 4.26 -9.13
N ILE A 103 12.66 5.08 -9.44
CA ILE A 103 12.83 6.24 -10.34
C ILE A 103 13.89 7.21 -9.81
N MET A 104 13.85 7.51 -8.51
CA MET A 104 14.86 8.37 -7.88
C MET A 104 16.27 7.76 -7.94
N GLN A 105 16.39 6.46 -7.70
CA GLN A 105 17.66 5.75 -7.77
C GLN A 105 18.23 5.74 -9.19
N ASP A 106 17.39 5.52 -10.20
CA ASP A 106 17.83 5.47 -11.59
C ASP A 106 18.24 6.86 -12.09
N GLN A 107 17.51 7.90 -11.70
CA GLN A 107 17.93 9.27 -11.98
C GLN A 107 19.28 9.61 -11.31
N ARG A 108 19.50 9.19 -10.06
CA ARG A 108 20.81 9.38 -9.39
C ARG A 108 21.94 8.65 -10.11
N LYS A 109 21.71 7.41 -10.57
CA LYS A 109 22.70 6.65 -11.37
C LYS A 109 23.00 7.36 -12.69
N ARG A 110 21.99 7.91 -13.35
CA ARG A 110 22.14 8.67 -14.59
C ARG A 110 23.00 9.92 -14.39
N LEU A 111 22.67 10.74 -13.39
CA LEU A 111 23.44 11.96 -13.07
C LEU A 111 24.89 11.66 -12.68
N LYS A 112 25.15 10.53 -12.00
CA LYS A 112 26.51 10.06 -11.71
C LYS A 112 27.29 9.72 -12.98
N LYS A 113 26.66 9.05 -13.95
CA LYS A 113 27.28 8.72 -15.26
C LYS A 113 27.59 9.96 -16.09
N GLU A 114 26.70 10.96 -16.05
CA GLU A 114 26.87 12.25 -16.74
C GLU A 114 27.91 13.16 -16.06
N GLY A 115 28.41 12.79 -14.87
CA GLY A 115 29.39 13.58 -14.11
C GLY A 115 28.81 14.82 -13.43
N ALA A 116 27.48 15.01 -13.46
CA ALA A 116 26.79 16.12 -12.83
C ALA A 116 26.69 15.99 -11.30
N LEU A 117 26.94 14.79 -10.76
CA LEU A 117 26.92 14.50 -9.33
C LEU A 117 28.35 14.22 -8.82
N PRO A 118 28.80 14.79 -7.70
CA PRO A 118 30.12 14.51 -7.14
C PRO A 118 30.28 13.02 -6.83
N LYS A 119 31.53 12.52 -6.89
CA LYS A 119 31.84 11.09 -6.68
C LYS A 119 31.38 10.60 -5.30
N ASP A 120 31.36 11.51 -4.33
CA ASP A 120 31.06 11.29 -2.91
C ASP A 120 29.55 11.44 -2.60
N ALA A 121 28.71 11.60 -3.63
CA ALA A 121 27.26 11.78 -3.46
C ALA A 121 26.53 10.52 -2.96
N PHE A 122 27.19 9.35 -3.01
CA PHE A 122 26.69 8.13 -2.39
C PHE A 122 27.41 7.96 -1.07
N LEU A 123 26.64 7.79 0.00
CA LEU A 123 27.20 7.35 1.27
C LEU A 123 27.93 6.04 1.03
N GLU A 124 29.13 5.93 1.61
CA GLU A 124 29.83 4.66 1.66
C GLU A 124 28.93 3.63 2.31
N ALA A 125 28.96 2.39 1.78
CA ALA A 125 28.24 1.32 2.43
C ALA A 125 28.73 1.24 3.88
N PRO A 126 27.82 1.17 4.86
CA PRO A 126 28.25 1.01 6.24
C PRO A 126 29.10 -0.26 6.35
N PRO A 127 30.12 -0.30 7.22
CA PRO A 127 30.94 -1.49 7.42
C PRO A 127 30.05 -2.69 7.79
N LEU A 128 30.49 -3.91 7.45
CA LEU A 128 29.70 -5.15 7.61
C LEU A 128 29.18 -5.36 9.05
N ASP A 129 29.89 -4.81 10.02
CA ASP A 129 29.62 -4.88 11.46
C ASP A 129 28.59 -3.84 11.96
N SER A 130 28.08 -2.97 11.06
CA SER A 130 27.13 -1.91 11.42
C SER A 130 25.68 -2.37 11.50
N TYR A 131 25.36 -3.51 10.87
CA TYR A 131 24.05 -4.12 10.97
C TYR A 131 24.10 -5.12 12.13
N PRO A 132 23.17 -5.03 13.10
CA PRO A 132 23.11 -6.01 14.16
C PRO A 132 22.75 -7.37 13.54
N HIS A 133 23.76 -8.20 13.32
CA HIS A 133 23.61 -9.63 13.19
C HIS A 133 23.19 -10.10 14.59
N ASN A 134 21.87 -10.10 14.84
CA ASN A 134 21.17 -10.80 15.91
C ASN A 134 21.58 -10.67 17.40
N THR A 135 21.59 -9.48 18.01
CA THR A 135 21.26 -9.37 19.46
C THR A 135 20.51 -8.07 19.79
N SER A 136 19.30 -8.26 20.34
CA SER A 136 18.52 -7.36 21.21
C SER A 136 18.61 -5.83 21.04
N TYR A 137 17.47 -5.21 20.77
CA TYR A 137 17.18 -3.86 21.27
C TYR A 137 17.49 -3.80 22.77
N THR A 138 18.53 -3.07 23.16
CA THR A 138 18.71 -2.58 24.53
C THR A 138 18.65 -1.06 24.47
N GLU A 139 17.81 -0.52 25.35
CA GLU A 139 17.43 0.88 25.54
C GLU A 139 18.60 1.88 25.57
#